data_AF-A0A091Q445-F1
#
_entry.id   AF-A0A091Q445-F1
#
_cell.length_a   1.000
_cell.length_b   1.000
_cell.length_c   1.000
_cell.angle_alpha   90.00
_cell.angle_beta   90.00
_cell.angle_gamma   90.00
#
_symmetry.space_group_name_H-M   'P 1'
#
loop_
_entity.id
_entity.type
_entity.pdbx_description
1 polymer ?
#
loop_
_entity_poly.entity_id
_entity_poly.type
_entity_poly.pdbx_seq_one_letter_code
_entity_poly.pdbx_strand_id
1 'polypeptide(L)'
;STDLTSTVGYDSIIQHLNDGRKNCKEFEDFLKERAIIEEKYGKELINLSKKKPCGQTELNTLKRSLDVFKQQVDKVGQGHIQLAQTLREEAKKMEDFREKQKLHRKKIELIMEAIHKNRNLQYKKTMEVKQTCCCFLAHGSSRLFVSLLSHFWQLFLKLAQTKSALEDSDRSYQQNVTTLEKIREEWQKEHIKACE
;
A
#
# COMPACT_ATOMS: atom_id res chain seq x y z
N SER A 1 3.00 3.53 19.40
CA SER A 1 4.46 3.73 19.27
C SER A 1 4.78 5.15 19.72
N THR A 2 5.70 5.34 20.66
CA THR A 2 6.14 6.66 21.15
C THR A 2 7.23 7.29 20.28
N ASP A 3 7.64 6.59 19.21
CA ASP A 3 8.61 7.05 18.23
C ASP A 3 7.93 7.93 17.18
N LEU A 4 8.27 9.23 17.19
CA LEU A 4 7.81 10.25 16.25
C LEU A 4 8.17 9.92 14.79
N THR A 5 9.11 9.01 14.57
CA THR A 5 9.56 8.54 13.25
C THR A 5 9.07 7.13 12.89
N SER A 6 8.14 6.57 13.66
CA SER A 6 7.60 5.23 13.41
C SER A 6 6.88 5.13 12.06
N THR A 7 6.99 3.97 11.41
CA THR A 7 6.32 3.62 10.14
C THR A 7 5.33 2.46 10.29
N VAL A 8 5.16 1.88 11.49
CA VAL A 8 4.40 0.64 11.72
C VAL A 8 2.99 0.67 11.11
N GLY A 9 2.28 1.80 11.21
CA GLY A 9 0.94 1.94 10.62
C GLY A 9 0.97 1.88 9.09
N TYR A 10 1.95 2.54 8.47
CA TYR A 10 2.18 2.47 7.03
C TYR A 10 2.57 1.05 6.59
N ASP A 11 3.46 0.39 7.33
CA ASP A 11 3.89 -0.98 7.02
C ASP A 11 2.70 -1.95 7.05
N SER A 12 1.80 -1.76 8.02
CA SER A 12 0.56 -2.55 8.13
C SER A 12 -0.36 -2.35 6.92
N ILE A 13 -0.50 -1.12 6.42
CA ILE A 13 -1.31 -0.81 5.22
C ILE A 13 -0.69 -1.45 3.98
N ILE A 14 0.62 -1.31 3.79
CA ILE A 14 1.32 -1.93 2.65
C ILE A 14 1.17 -3.44 2.67
N GLN A 15 1.27 -4.06 3.85
CA GLN A 15 1.05 -5.49 3.99
C GLN A 15 -0.39 -5.87 3.60
N HIS A 16 -1.40 -5.16 4.10
CA HIS A 16 -2.80 -5.38 3.74
C HIS A 16 -3.04 -5.25 2.22
N LEU A 17 -2.45 -4.25 1.56
CA LEU A 17 -2.54 -4.07 0.11
C LEU A 17 -1.85 -5.20 -0.68
N ASN A 18 -0.77 -5.76 -0.16
CA ASN A 18 -0.10 -6.93 -0.75
C ASN A 18 -0.95 -8.19 -0.60
N ASP A 19 -1.57 -8.40 0.56
CA ASP A 19 -2.49 -9.50 0.80
C ASP A 19 -3.72 -9.41 -0.10
N GLY A 20 -4.30 -8.21 -0.25
CA GLY A 20 -5.39 -7.96 -1.19
C GLY A 20 -5.02 -8.31 -2.64
N ARG A 21 -3.79 -8.00 -3.08
CA ARG A 21 -3.28 -8.38 -4.40
C ARG A 21 -3.18 -9.90 -4.55
N LYS A 22 -2.75 -10.62 -3.51
CA LYS A 22 -2.70 -12.08 -3.50
C LYS A 22 -4.09 -12.68 -3.61
N ASN A 23 -5.06 -12.16 -2.85
CA ASN A 23 -6.46 -12.60 -2.92
C ASN A 23 -7.05 -12.39 -4.32
N CYS A 24 -6.73 -11.28 -4.99
CA CYS A 24 -7.15 -11.06 -6.38
C CYS A 24 -6.56 -12.11 -7.34
N LYS A 25 -5.31 -12.54 -7.13
CA LYS A 25 -4.69 -13.61 -7.93
C LYS A 25 -5.36 -14.96 -7.68
N GLU A 26 -5.62 -15.30 -6.42
CA GLU A 26 -6.32 -16.53 -6.04
C GLU A 26 -7.73 -16.57 -6.67
N PHE A 27 -8.47 -15.45 -6.63
CA PHE A 27 -9.79 -15.35 -7.25
C PHE A 27 -9.74 -15.46 -8.78
N GLU A 28 -8.78 -14.80 -9.44
CA GLU A 28 -8.55 -14.96 -10.88
C GLU A 28 -8.31 -16.43 -11.25
N ASP A 29 -7.42 -17.11 -10.52
CA ASP A 29 -7.08 -18.52 -10.78
C ASP A 29 -8.29 -19.42 -10.56
N PHE A 30 -9.09 -19.15 -9.53
CA PHE A 30 -10.34 -19.85 -9.28
C PHE A 30 -11.32 -19.72 -10.45
N LEU A 31 -11.48 -18.52 -11.02
CA LEU A 31 -12.33 -18.30 -12.20
C LEU A 31 -11.81 -19.06 -13.43
N LYS A 32 -10.48 -19.10 -13.63
CA LYS A 32 -9.85 -19.83 -14.74
C LYS A 32 -10.08 -21.33 -14.63
N GLU A 33 -9.87 -21.91 -13.44
CA GLU A 33 -10.13 -23.34 -13.19
C GLU A 33 -11.62 -23.67 -13.38
N ARG A 34 -12.52 -22.83 -12.85
CA ARG A 34 -13.95 -23.01 -13.06
C ARG A 34 -14.31 -22.97 -14.55
N ALA A 35 -13.76 -22.03 -15.32
CA ALA A 35 -14.01 -21.95 -16.75
C ALA A 35 -13.59 -23.21 -17.51
N ILE A 36 -12.48 -23.86 -17.12
CA ILE A 36 -12.02 -25.12 -17.72
C ILE A 36 -13.04 -26.25 -17.45
N ILE A 37 -13.55 -26.33 -16.22
CA ILE A 37 -14.56 -27.33 -15.84
C ILE A 37 -15.86 -27.14 -16.64
N GLU A 38 -16.36 -25.91 -16.68
CA GLU A 38 -17.59 -25.55 -17.40
C GLU A 38 -17.43 -25.83 -18.92
N GLU A 39 -16.27 -25.50 -19.50
CA GLU A 39 -16.01 -25.77 -20.92
C GLU A 39 -15.97 -27.27 -21.22
N LYS A 40 -15.31 -28.07 -20.37
CA LYS A 40 -15.25 -29.52 -20.54
C LYS A 40 -16.66 -30.12 -20.50
N TYR A 41 -17.45 -29.74 -19.49
CA TYR A 41 -18.82 -30.22 -19.34
C TYR A 41 -19.70 -29.85 -20.55
N GLY A 42 -19.65 -28.59 -20.99
CA GLY A 42 -20.38 -28.13 -22.17
C GLY A 42 -20.00 -28.90 -23.45
N LYS A 43 -18.70 -29.14 -23.68
CA LYS A 43 -18.20 -29.91 -24.82
C LYS A 43 -18.66 -31.37 -24.77
N GLU A 44 -18.64 -31.99 -23.60
CA GLU A 44 -19.08 -33.36 -23.41
C GLU A 44 -20.59 -33.50 -23.65
N LEU A 45 -21.41 -32.55 -23.19
CA LEU A 45 -22.85 -32.50 -23.48
C LEU A 45 -23.14 -32.35 -24.98
N ILE A 46 -22.44 -31.45 -25.68
CA ILE A 46 -22.59 -31.27 -27.14
C ILE A 46 -22.13 -32.54 -27.90
N ASN A 47 -21.07 -33.19 -27.44
CA ASN A 47 -20.64 -34.46 -28.02
C ASN A 47 -21.67 -35.57 -27.79
N LEU A 48 -22.27 -35.63 -26.60
CA LEU A 48 -23.32 -36.58 -26.26
C LEU A 48 -24.57 -36.36 -27.15
N SER A 49 -25.01 -35.11 -27.30
CA SER A 49 -26.16 -34.73 -28.13
C SER A 49 -25.93 -35.03 -29.62
N LYS A 50 -24.71 -34.95 -30.14
CA LYS A 50 -24.45 -35.15 -31.58
C LYS A 50 -24.04 -36.58 -31.93
N LYS A 51 -23.11 -37.16 -31.17
CA LYS A 51 -22.41 -38.40 -31.54
C LYS A 51 -23.08 -39.67 -31.03
N LYS A 52 -23.90 -39.59 -29.98
CA LYS A 52 -24.53 -40.79 -29.42
C LYS A 52 -25.95 -40.98 -29.96
N PRO A 53 -26.31 -42.21 -30.37
CA PRO A 53 -27.69 -42.53 -30.70
C PRO A 53 -28.57 -42.47 -29.44
N CYS A 54 -29.78 -41.96 -29.60
CA CYS A 54 -30.82 -41.98 -28.56
C CYS A 54 -32.13 -42.33 -29.27
N GLY A 55 -32.57 -43.58 -29.11
CA GLY A 55 -33.72 -44.17 -29.84
C GLY A 55 -33.56 -44.15 -31.36
N GLN A 56 -32.46 -44.69 -31.89
CA GLN A 56 -32.25 -44.73 -33.35
C GLN A 56 -33.31 -45.57 -34.09
N THR A 57 -33.86 -46.58 -33.40
CA THR A 57 -34.89 -47.49 -33.91
C THR A 57 -36.30 -46.97 -33.71
N GLU A 58 -36.47 -45.89 -32.95
CA GLU A 58 -37.78 -45.30 -32.69
C GLU A 58 -38.33 -44.58 -33.91
N LEU A 59 -39.65 -44.59 -34.05
CA LEU A 59 -40.37 -43.96 -35.16
C LEU A 59 -41.41 -42.95 -34.65
N ASN A 60 -41.95 -42.16 -35.56
CA ASN A 60 -43.09 -41.27 -35.32
C ASN A 60 -42.89 -40.29 -34.14
N THR A 61 -43.84 -40.23 -33.22
CA THR A 61 -43.93 -39.25 -32.15
C THR A 61 -42.84 -39.43 -31.10
N LEU A 62 -42.45 -40.67 -30.79
CA LEU A 62 -41.37 -40.94 -29.85
C LEU A 62 -40.02 -40.49 -30.42
N LYS A 63 -39.76 -40.79 -31.70
CA LYS A 63 -38.55 -40.30 -32.38
C LYS A 63 -38.41 -38.78 -32.31
N ARG A 64 -39.49 -38.05 -32.62
CA ARG A 64 -39.52 -36.57 -32.54
C ARG A 64 -39.25 -36.08 -31.11
N SER A 65 -39.83 -36.74 -30.11
CA SER A 65 -39.63 -36.38 -28.70
C SER A 65 -38.17 -36.57 -28.26
N LEU A 66 -37.52 -37.64 -28.71
CA LEU A 66 -36.10 -37.88 -28.47
C LEU A 66 -35.19 -36.89 -29.19
N ASP A 67 -35.55 -36.45 -30.40
CA ASP A 67 -34.80 -35.41 -31.11
C ASP A 67 -34.88 -34.05 -30.39
N VAL A 68 -36.06 -33.69 -29.89
CA VAL A 68 -36.23 -32.49 -29.04
C VAL A 68 -35.40 -32.62 -27.76
N PHE A 69 -35.39 -33.78 -27.11
CA PHE A 69 -34.54 -34.03 -25.94
C PHE A 69 -33.05 -33.82 -26.25
N LYS A 70 -32.54 -34.41 -27.35
CA LYS A 70 -31.15 -34.20 -27.78
C LYS A 70 -30.84 -32.73 -28.06
N GLN A 71 -31.80 -31.99 -28.63
CA GLN A 71 -31.65 -30.55 -28.86
C GLN A 71 -31.55 -29.77 -27.54
N GLN A 72 -32.31 -30.14 -26.50
CA GLN A 72 -32.20 -29.50 -25.19
C GLN A 72 -30.83 -29.76 -24.53
N VAL A 73 -30.30 -30.99 -24.65
CA VAL A 73 -28.95 -31.33 -24.18
C VAL A 73 -27.89 -30.48 -24.88
N ASP A 74 -28.02 -30.30 -26.21
CA ASP A 74 -27.11 -29.42 -26.97
C ASP A 74 -27.18 -27.97 -26.50
N LYS A 75 -28.39 -27.42 -26.28
CA LYS A 75 -28.59 -26.06 -25.77
C LYS A 75 -27.97 -25.84 -24.39
N VAL A 76 -28.15 -26.79 -23.46
CA VAL A 76 -27.50 -26.74 -22.14
C VAL A 76 -25.98 -26.75 -22.31
N GLY A 77 -25.45 -27.64 -23.15
CA GLY A 77 -24.02 -27.68 -23.47
C GLY A 77 -23.48 -26.35 -24.00
N GLN A 78 -24.19 -25.71 -24.93
CA GLN A 78 -23.84 -24.37 -25.43
C GLN A 78 -23.85 -23.30 -24.32
N GLY A 79 -24.83 -23.36 -23.41
CA GLY A 79 -24.89 -22.45 -22.26
C GLY A 79 -23.66 -22.55 -21.34
N HIS A 80 -23.19 -23.77 -21.05
CA HIS A 80 -21.95 -23.95 -20.27
C HIS A 80 -20.70 -23.44 -21.00
N ILE A 81 -20.64 -23.55 -22.33
CA ILE A 81 -19.53 -22.96 -23.12
C ILE A 81 -19.55 -21.44 -23.04
N GLN A 82 -20.72 -20.81 -23.14
CA GLN A 82 -20.85 -19.36 -22.99
C GLN A 82 -20.46 -18.90 -21.58
N LEU A 83 -20.91 -19.62 -20.56
CA LEU A 83 -20.52 -19.34 -19.18
C LEU A 83 -19.00 -19.44 -18.98
N ALA A 84 -18.35 -20.45 -19.56
CA ALA A 84 -16.89 -20.56 -19.53
C ALA A 84 -16.19 -19.37 -20.19
N GLN A 85 -16.75 -18.82 -21.27
CA GLN A 85 -16.22 -17.61 -21.91
C GLN A 85 -16.37 -16.39 -21.00
N THR A 86 -17.55 -16.17 -20.43
CA THR A 86 -17.80 -15.08 -19.46
C THR A 86 -16.86 -15.17 -18.26
N LEU A 87 -16.63 -16.37 -17.71
CA LEU A 87 -15.70 -16.54 -16.59
C LEU A 87 -14.25 -16.16 -16.95
N ARG A 88 -13.81 -16.42 -18.18
CA ARG A 88 -12.48 -15.98 -18.65
C ARG A 88 -12.38 -14.47 -18.79
N GLU A 89 -13.45 -13.83 -19.24
CA GLU A 89 -13.53 -12.37 -19.32
C GLU A 89 -13.49 -11.74 -17.92
N GLU A 90 -14.23 -12.29 -16.95
CA GLU A 90 -14.17 -11.85 -15.56
C GLU A 90 -12.79 -12.08 -14.93
N ALA A 91 -12.14 -13.21 -15.21
CA ALA A 91 -10.76 -13.45 -14.79
C ALA A 91 -9.79 -12.40 -15.36
N LYS A 92 -9.97 -12.02 -16.62
CA LYS A 92 -9.17 -10.95 -17.25
C LYS A 92 -9.41 -9.58 -16.60
N LYS A 93 -10.67 -9.24 -16.29
CA LYS A 93 -10.98 -7.99 -15.56
C LYS A 93 -10.32 -7.97 -14.18
N MET A 94 -10.27 -9.11 -13.50
CA MET A 94 -9.59 -9.25 -12.22
C MET A 94 -8.07 -9.08 -12.34
N GLU A 95 -7.46 -9.64 -13.38
CA GLU A 95 -6.05 -9.43 -13.70
C GLU A 95 -5.73 -7.94 -13.93
N ASP A 96 -6.53 -7.26 -14.76
CA ASP A 96 -6.37 -5.84 -15.05
C ASP A 96 -6.51 -4.98 -13.79
N PHE A 97 -7.50 -5.29 -12.94
CA PHE A 97 -7.70 -4.63 -11.65
C PHE A 97 -6.48 -4.83 -10.73
N ARG A 98 -5.98 -6.05 -10.61
CA ARG A 98 -4.80 -6.38 -9.80
C ARG A 98 -3.56 -5.60 -10.24
N GLU A 99 -3.31 -5.50 -11.55
CA GLU A 99 -2.14 -4.76 -12.05
C GLU A 99 -2.31 -3.25 -11.89
N LYS A 100 -3.52 -2.70 -12.02
CA LYS A 100 -3.80 -1.29 -11.67
C LYS A 100 -3.52 -1.00 -10.19
N GLN A 101 -4.02 -1.84 -9.28
CA GLN A 101 -3.74 -1.70 -7.84
C GLN A 101 -2.24 -1.75 -7.54
N LYS A 102 -1.50 -2.67 -8.15
CA LYS A 102 -0.05 -2.79 -8.01
C LYS A 102 0.68 -1.51 -8.45
N LEU A 103 0.30 -0.92 -9.59
CA LEU A 103 0.89 0.32 -10.08
C LEU A 103 0.59 1.49 -9.14
N HIS A 104 -0.66 1.61 -8.68
CA HIS A 104 -1.06 2.65 -7.75
C HIS A 104 -0.29 2.56 -6.42
N ARG A 105 -0.21 1.36 -5.84
CA ARG A 105 0.54 1.12 -4.61
C ARG A 105 2.02 1.47 -4.76
N LYS A 106 2.68 1.05 -5.84
CA LYS A 106 4.09 1.40 -6.10
C LYS A 106 4.34 2.91 -6.15
N LYS A 107 3.40 3.67 -6.71
CA LYS A 107 3.50 5.14 -6.75
C LYS A 107 3.46 5.73 -5.34
N ILE A 108 2.55 5.24 -4.49
CA ILE A 108 2.46 5.65 -3.08
C ILE A 108 3.73 5.26 -2.33
N GLU A 109 4.23 4.04 -2.52
CA GLU A 109 5.46 3.55 -1.86
C GLU A 109 6.65 4.47 -2.13
N LEU A 110 6.84 4.91 -3.38
CA LEU A 110 7.92 5.82 -3.76
C LEU A 110 7.80 7.19 -3.07
N ILE A 111 6.59 7.76 -2.99
CA ILE A 111 6.34 9.06 -2.35
C ILE A 111 6.58 8.94 -0.84
N MET A 112 6.03 7.91 -0.22
CA MET A 112 6.13 7.68 1.22
C MET A 112 7.58 7.40 1.65
N GLU A 113 8.35 6.64 0.86
CA GLU A 113 9.76 6.39 1.12
C GLU A 113 10.58 7.70 1.11
N ALA A 114 10.31 8.60 0.15
CA ALA A 114 10.98 9.90 0.08
C ALA A 114 10.64 10.77 1.31
N ILE A 115 9.37 10.82 1.68
CA ILE A 115 8.90 11.57 2.85
C ILE A 115 9.49 11.01 4.15
N HIS A 116 9.50 9.69 4.33
CA HIS A 116 10.11 9.05 5.51
C HIS A 116 11.60 9.33 5.62
N LYS A 117 12.35 9.24 4.51
CA LYS A 117 13.79 9.59 4.48
C LYS A 117 14.01 11.04 4.87
N ASN A 118 13.24 11.97 4.29
CA ASN A 118 13.35 13.40 4.61
C ASN A 118 13.00 13.69 6.07
N ARG A 119 11.88 13.14 6.56
CA ARG A 119 11.44 13.25 7.97
C ARG A 119 12.53 12.76 8.92
N ASN A 120 13.10 11.59 8.67
CA ASN A 120 14.13 11.00 9.53
C ASN A 120 15.42 11.82 9.53
N LEU A 121 15.83 12.35 8.37
CA LEU A 121 16.99 13.23 8.27
C LEU A 121 16.76 14.53 9.06
N GLN A 122 15.62 15.19 8.89
CA GLN A 122 15.30 16.44 9.58
C GLN A 122 15.11 16.22 11.08
N TYR A 123 14.52 15.09 11.50
CA TYR A 123 14.39 14.74 12.91
C TYR A 123 15.77 14.60 13.57
N LYS A 124 16.71 13.88 12.94
CA LYS A 124 18.09 13.76 13.44
C LYS A 124 18.77 15.11 13.61
N LYS A 125 18.73 15.96 12.57
CA LYS A 125 19.26 17.34 12.62
C LYS A 125 18.64 18.16 13.75
N THR A 126 17.31 18.07 13.91
CA THR A 126 16.58 18.80 14.96
C THR A 126 17.02 18.36 16.36
N MET A 127 17.20 17.05 16.56
CA MET A 127 17.65 16.48 17.84
C MET A 127 19.10 16.85 18.16
N GLU A 128 20.00 16.91 17.16
CA GLU A 128 21.37 17.37 17.33
C GLU A 128 21.42 18.84 17.79
N VAL A 129 20.68 19.74 17.12
CA VAL A 129 20.61 21.16 17.51
C VAL A 129 19.97 21.33 18.89
N LYS A 130 18.93 20.56 19.22
CA LYS A 130 18.33 20.54 20.56
C LYS A 130 19.37 20.18 21.62
N GLN A 131 20.17 19.13 21.37
CA GLN A 131 21.22 18.70 22.28
C GLN A 131 22.26 19.81 22.49
N THR A 132 22.69 20.47 21.42
CA THR A 132 23.64 21.59 21.49
C THR A 132 23.08 22.76 22.30
N CYS A 133 21.83 23.16 22.05
CA CYS A 133 21.15 24.21 22.82
C CYS A 133 21.07 23.87 24.32
N CYS A 134 20.67 22.63 24.66
CA CYS A 134 20.63 22.14 26.04
C CYS A 134 22.00 22.20 26.73
N CYS A 135 23.08 21.86 26.01
CA CYS A 135 24.45 21.97 26.54
C CYS A 135 24.80 23.42 26.88
N PHE A 136 24.49 24.38 26.01
CA PHE A 136 24.72 25.81 26.28
C PHE A 136 23.93 26.31 27.49
N LEU A 137 22.66 25.90 27.63
CA LEU A 137 21.84 26.21 28.80
C LEU A 137 22.45 25.66 30.10
N ALA A 138 22.91 24.39 30.08
CA ALA A 138 23.53 23.76 31.23
C ALA A 138 24.87 24.42 31.63
N HIS A 139 25.68 24.80 30.65
CA HIS A 139 26.93 25.53 30.88
C HIS A 139 26.71 26.97 31.35
N GLY A 140 25.68 27.66 30.88
CA GLY A 140 25.28 28.98 31.40
C GLY A 140 24.78 28.95 32.84
N SER A 141 24.30 27.79 33.31
CA SER A 141 23.78 27.58 34.67
C SER A 141 24.86 27.19 35.69
N SER A 142 26.02 26.69 35.22
CA SER A 142 27.11 26.23 36.09
C SER A 142 28.25 27.24 36.21
N ARG A 143 28.34 27.82 37.41
CA ARG A 143 29.49 28.52 38.03
C ARG A 143 29.77 29.95 37.57
N LEU A 144 29.15 30.89 38.28
CA LEU A 144 29.82 32.13 38.70
C LEU A 144 30.12 32.04 40.20
N PHE A 145 31.18 31.30 40.56
CA PHE A 145 31.80 31.47 41.88
C PHE A 145 32.73 32.67 41.78
N VAL A 146 32.45 33.68 42.60
CA VAL A 146 33.15 34.95 42.73
C VAL A 146 34.66 34.72 42.84
N SER A 147 35.44 35.16 41.84
CA SER A 147 36.89 35.29 41.99
C SER A 147 37.44 36.43 41.14
N LEU A 148 37.87 37.47 41.86
CA LEU A 148 38.79 38.58 41.53
C LEU A 148 38.57 39.40 40.23
N LEU A 149 38.49 40.73 40.44
CA LEU A 149 38.37 41.79 39.43
C LEU A 149 39.39 41.74 38.26
N SER A 150 40.47 40.96 38.35
CA SER A 150 41.54 40.94 37.34
C SER A 150 41.16 40.26 36.01
N HIS A 151 40.14 39.38 36.01
CA HIS A 151 39.68 38.67 34.80
C HIS A 151 38.26 39.08 34.35
N PHE A 152 37.73 40.18 34.90
CA PHE A 152 36.35 40.63 34.65
C PHE A 152 36.03 40.78 33.16
N TRP A 153 36.88 41.47 32.41
CA TRP A 153 36.68 41.68 30.96
C TRP A 153 36.66 40.37 30.17
N GLN A 154 37.51 39.40 30.52
CA GLN A 154 37.58 38.10 29.83
C GLN A 154 36.37 37.21 30.15
N LEU A 155 35.87 37.26 31.39
CA LEU A 155 34.64 36.56 31.80
C LEU A 155 33.40 37.19 31.15
N PHE A 156 33.34 38.51 31.05
CA PHE A 156 32.27 39.23 30.37
C PHE A 156 32.21 38.88 28.87
N LEU A 157 33.36 38.83 28.20
CA LEU A 157 33.46 38.40 26.79
C LEU A 157 32.99 36.96 26.59
N LYS A 158 33.41 36.02 27.46
CA LYS A 158 32.95 34.62 27.41
C LYS A 158 31.44 34.50 27.62
N LEU A 159 30.88 35.23 28.59
CA LEU A 159 29.44 35.25 28.85
C LEU A 159 28.66 35.78 27.64
N ALA A 160 29.12 36.88 27.03
CA ALA A 160 28.51 37.44 25.83
C ALA A 160 28.56 36.46 24.64
N GLN A 161 29.70 35.78 24.44
CA GLN A 161 29.84 34.76 23.40
C GLN A 161 28.93 33.54 23.63
N THR A 162 28.85 33.02 24.86
CA THR A 162 27.95 31.91 25.19
C THR A 162 26.48 32.30 25.03
N LYS A 163 26.11 33.53 25.40
CA LYS A 163 24.75 34.04 25.22
C LYS A 163 24.38 34.16 23.74
N SER A 164 25.26 34.73 22.91
CA SER A 164 25.05 34.81 21.46
C SER A 164 24.93 33.42 20.83
N ALA A 165 25.81 32.49 21.20
CA ALA A 165 25.78 31.11 20.68
C ALA A 165 24.49 30.37 21.08
N LEU A 166 23.97 30.62 22.28
CA LEU A 166 22.69 30.09 22.73
C LEU A 166 21.53 30.65 21.90
N GLU A 167 21.49 31.97 21.68
CA GLU A 167 20.44 32.63 20.88
C GLU A 167 20.43 32.12 19.42
N ASP A 168 21.61 31.92 18.82
CA ASP A 168 21.73 31.36 17.47
C ASP A 168 21.30 29.89 17.40
N SER A 169 21.66 29.10 18.42
CA SER A 169 21.26 27.69 18.51
C SER A 169 19.76 27.53 18.74
N ASP A 170 19.13 28.39 19.56
CA ASP A 170 17.69 28.38 19.78
C ASP A 170 16.94 28.78 18.51
N ARG A 171 17.38 29.85 17.81
CA ARG A 171 16.79 30.25 16.53
C ARG A 171 16.86 29.13 15.50
N SER A 172 17.99 28.44 15.41
CA SER A 172 18.17 27.29 14.52
C SER A 172 17.27 26.11 14.91
N TYR A 173 17.09 25.87 16.20
CA TYR A 173 16.15 24.85 16.70
C TYR A 173 14.71 25.17 16.30
N GLN A 174 14.24 26.40 16.49
CA GLN A 174 12.89 26.82 16.11
C GLN A 174 12.63 26.67 14.60
N GLN A 175 13.61 27.02 13.76
CA GLN A 175 13.51 26.83 12.31
C GLN A 175 13.43 25.35 11.92
N ASN A 176 14.22 24.49 12.57
CA ASN A 176 14.20 23.04 12.35
C ASN A 176 12.87 22.42 12.77
N VAL A 177 12.32 22.81 13.92
CA VAL A 177 10.98 22.39 14.38
C VAL A 177 9.90 22.82 13.38
N THR A 178 9.93 24.06 12.90
CA THR A 178 8.99 24.57 11.89
C THR A 178 9.08 23.78 10.58
N THR A 179 10.28 23.40 10.17
CA THR A 179 10.50 22.59 8.96
C THR A 179 9.98 21.16 9.15
N LEU A 180 10.23 20.57 10.31
CA LEU A 180 9.73 19.24 10.66
C LEU A 180 8.19 19.19 10.69
N GLU A 181 7.56 20.26 11.16
CA GLU A 181 6.09 20.40 11.16
C GLU A 181 5.51 20.32 9.74
N LYS A 182 6.09 21.08 8.79
CA LYS A 182 5.67 21.04 7.37
C LYS A 182 5.81 19.65 6.76
N ILE A 183 6.90 18.94 7.08
CA ILE A 183 7.11 17.56 6.62
C ILE A 183 6.07 16.62 7.24
N ARG A 184 5.69 16.83 8.51
CA ARG A 184 4.63 16.05 9.15
C ARG A 184 3.28 16.26 8.47
N GLU A 185 2.93 17.49 8.12
CA GLU A 185 1.69 17.81 7.40
C GLU A 185 1.65 17.15 6.02
N GLU A 186 2.76 17.24 5.26
CA GLU A 186 2.90 16.57 3.97
C GLU A 186 2.78 15.05 4.11
N TRP A 187 3.49 14.47 5.08
CA TRP A 187 3.39 13.04 5.40
C TRP A 187 1.95 12.64 5.72
N GLN A 188 1.27 13.39 6.59
CA GLN A 188 -0.09 13.07 6.99
C GLN A 188 -1.05 13.13 5.82
N LYS A 189 -0.91 14.13 4.94
CA LYS A 189 -1.72 14.27 3.73
C LYS A 189 -1.52 13.10 2.77
N GLU A 190 -0.28 12.72 2.47
CA GLU A 190 -0.01 11.59 1.58
C GLU A 190 -0.36 10.24 2.22
N HIS A 191 -0.22 10.12 3.53
CA HIS A 191 -0.64 8.93 4.27
C HIS A 191 -2.17 8.73 4.23
N ILE A 192 -2.96 9.81 4.39
CA ILE A 192 -4.42 9.75 4.27
C ILE A 192 -4.82 9.31 2.85
N LYS A 193 -4.21 9.90 1.82
CA LYS A 193 -4.46 9.49 0.42
C LYS A 193 -4.09 8.04 0.13
N ALA A 194 -3.17 7.46 0.89
CA ALA A 194 -2.80 6.06 0.76
C ALA A 194 -3.80 5.11 1.44
N CYS A 195 -4.63 5.63 2.35
CA CYS A 195 -5.67 4.90 3.06
C CYS A 195 -7.04 4.95 2.36
N GLU A 196 -7.30 5.98 1.55
CA GLU A 196 -8.51 6.17 0.73
C GLU A 196 -8.43 5.41 -0.61
#